data_AF-A0A3Q8TRW9-F1
#
_entry.id   AF-A0A3Q8TRW9-F1
#
_cell.length_a   1.000
_cell.length_b   1.000
_cell.length_c   1.000
_cell.angle_alpha   90.00
_cell.angle_beta   90.00
_cell.angle_gamma   90.00
#
_symmetry.space_group_name_H-M   'P 1'
#
loop_
_entity.id
_entity.type
_entity.pdbx_description
1 polymer ?
#
loop_
_entity_poly.entity_id
_entity_poly.type
_entity_poly.pdbx_seq_one_letter_code
_entity_poly.pdbx_strand_id
1 'polypeptide(L)'
;MRIENEEISLSRKDVDAILREVEFILVSLGRLNRHYESESIADLADCEDYCAAITKFIDSERVTDRLAKMRMIISSKFDDTLGDDDMDDLERVLDKIEFWERPGDV
;
A
#
# COMPACT_ATOMS: atom_id res chain seq x y z
N MET A 1 -20.54 -12.32 -5.63
CA MET A 1 -20.26 -11.24 -6.61
C MET A 1 -21.33 -11.27 -7.69
N ARG A 2 -22.08 -10.17 -7.87
CA ARG A 2 -23.04 -10.04 -8.97
C ARG A 2 -22.28 -9.78 -10.28
N ILE A 3 -22.85 -10.15 -11.42
CA ILE A 3 -22.23 -9.93 -12.75
C ILE A 3 -21.93 -8.43 -12.98
N GLU A 4 -22.76 -7.54 -12.43
CA GLU A 4 -22.58 -6.09 -12.48
C GLU A 4 -21.34 -5.59 -11.72
N ASN A 5 -20.73 -6.43 -10.87
CA ASN A 5 -19.58 -6.11 -10.03
C ASN A 5 -18.26 -6.67 -10.60
N GLU A 6 -18.26 -7.26 -11.82
CA GLU A 6 -17.05 -7.82 -12.44
C GLU A 6 -16.00 -6.77 -12.84
N GLU A 7 -16.43 -5.53 -13.09
CA GLU A 7 -15.54 -4.45 -13.53
C GLU A 7 -15.62 -3.24 -12.61
N ILE A 8 -14.45 -2.78 -12.17
CA ILE A 8 -14.30 -1.50 -11.46
C ILE A 8 -13.76 -0.45 -12.44
N SER A 9 -14.48 0.66 -12.55
CA SER A 9 -14.06 1.81 -13.37
C SER A 9 -13.54 2.95 -12.49
N LEU A 10 -12.35 3.45 -12.82
CA LEU A 10 -11.76 4.64 -12.20
C LEU A 10 -11.82 5.83 -13.15
N SER A 11 -12.21 7.00 -12.63
CA SER A 11 -12.13 8.23 -13.40
C SER A 11 -10.66 8.61 -13.64
N ARG A 12 -10.37 9.35 -14.71
CA ARG A 12 -9.01 9.88 -14.94
C ARG A 12 -8.47 10.65 -13.75
N LYS A 13 -9.32 11.41 -13.05
CA LYS A 13 -8.96 12.15 -11.84
C LYS A 13 -8.53 11.22 -10.71
N ASP A 14 -9.24 10.12 -10.51
CA ASP A 14 -8.91 9.11 -9.49
C ASP A 14 -7.60 8.41 -9.84
N VAL A 15 -7.41 8.03 -11.11
CA VAL A 15 -6.16 7.44 -11.61
C VAL A 15 -4.98 8.40 -11.42
N ASP A 16 -5.13 9.67 -11.82
CA ASP A 16 -4.09 10.69 -11.65
C ASP A 16 -3.74 10.89 -10.17
N ALA A 17 -4.73 10.84 -9.27
CA ALA A 17 -4.51 10.96 -7.84
C ALA A 17 -3.74 9.76 -7.27
N ILE A 18 -4.08 8.54 -7.69
CA ILE A 18 -3.37 7.33 -7.26
C ILE A 18 -1.94 7.32 -7.79
N LEU A 19 -1.75 7.53 -9.11
CA LEU A 19 -0.43 7.48 -9.75
C LEU A 19 0.55 8.47 -9.14
N ARG A 20 0.09 9.66 -8.73
CA ARG A 20 0.95 10.65 -8.07
C ARG A 20 1.51 10.13 -6.74
N GLU A 21 0.70 9.45 -5.95
CA GLU A 21 1.15 8.88 -4.67
C GLU A 21 2.06 7.66 -4.90
N VAL A 22 1.71 6.79 -5.87
CA VAL A 22 2.55 5.64 -6.26
C VAL A 22 3.94 6.08 -6.72
N GLU A 23 4.00 7.03 -7.67
CA GLU A 23 5.26 7.54 -8.20
C GLU A 23 6.10 8.20 -7.12
N PHE A 24 5.48 9.00 -6.26
CA PHE A 24 6.17 9.63 -5.14
C PHE A 24 6.84 8.59 -4.24
N ILE A 25 6.11 7.55 -3.82
CA ILE A 25 6.64 6.50 -2.94
C ILE A 25 7.72 5.69 -3.67
N LEU A 26 7.41 5.17 -4.86
CA LEU A 26 8.28 4.25 -5.58
C LEU A 26 9.60 4.91 -6.02
N VAL A 27 9.52 6.10 -6.61
CA VAL A 27 10.71 6.82 -7.08
C VAL A 27 11.59 7.27 -5.90
N SER A 28 10.98 7.72 -4.81
CA SER A 28 11.73 8.16 -3.62
C SER A 28 12.44 6.99 -2.94
N LEU A 29 11.75 5.87 -2.71
CA LEU A 29 12.37 4.65 -2.18
C LEU A 29 13.48 4.14 -3.11
N GLY A 30 13.25 4.10 -4.42
CA GLY A 30 14.29 3.70 -5.37
C GLY A 30 15.52 4.62 -5.36
N ARG A 31 15.36 5.92 -5.10
CA ARG A 31 16.48 6.85 -4.92
C ARG A 31 17.22 6.63 -3.61
N LEU A 32 16.50 6.35 -2.53
CA LEU A 32 17.09 5.99 -1.24
C LEU A 32 17.92 4.72 -1.39
N ASN A 33 17.36 3.63 -1.94
CA ASN A 33 18.08 2.37 -2.13
C ASN A 33 19.38 2.58 -2.92
N ARG A 34 19.31 3.25 -4.07
CA ARG A 34 20.50 3.53 -4.90
C ARG A 34 21.56 4.38 -4.20
N HIS A 35 21.18 5.22 -3.24
CA HIS A 35 22.15 6.01 -2.47
C HIS A 35 23.00 5.13 -1.54
N TYR A 36 22.42 4.07 -0.97
CA TYR A 36 23.09 3.19 -0.02
C TYR A 36 23.66 1.91 -0.67
N GLU A 37 23.16 1.49 -1.84
CA GLU A 37 23.73 0.37 -2.62
C GLU A 37 25.21 0.60 -3.00
N SER A 38 25.64 1.87 -3.08
CA SER A 38 27.04 2.19 -3.37
C SER A 38 28.04 1.84 -2.25
N GLU A 39 27.56 1.43 -1.07
CA GLU A 39 28.41 1.20 0.10
C GLU A 39 28.95 -0.24 0.24
N SER A 40 28.80 -1.10 -0.78
CA SER A 40 29.27 -2.51 -0.77
C SER A 40 28.71 -3.36 0.38
N ILE A 41 27.49 -3.06 0.83
CA ILE A 41 26.79 -3.80 1.87
C ILE A 41 26.09 -5.00 1.23
N ALA A 42 26.26 -6.19 1.81
CA ALA A 42 25.69 -7.43 1.27
C ALA A 42 24.15 -7.45 1.34
N ASP A 43 23.58 -6.87 2.40
CA ASP A 43 22.14 -6.66 2.58
C ASP A 43 21.91 -5.24 3.14
N LEU A 44 21.11 -4.43 2.45
CA LEU A 44 20.75 -3.09 2.91
C LEU A 44 20.04 -3.11 4.26
N ALA A 45 19.34 -4.19 4.61
CA ALA A 45 18.68 -4.33 5.90
C ALA A 45 19.67 -4.35 7.09
N ASP A 46 20.93 -4.72 6.86
CA ASP A 46 21.99 -4.68 7.88
C ASP A 46 22.64 -3.28 8.01
N CYS A 47 22.32 -2.36 7.10
CA CYS A 47 22.81 -0.99 7.14
C CYS A 47 21.95 -0.14 8.08
N GLU A 48 22.46 0.20 9.26
CA GLU A 48 21.75 1.00 10.26
C GLU A 48 21.30 2.36 9.69
N ASP A 49 22.18 3.04 8.93
CA ASP A 49 21.88 4.35 8.34
C ASP A 49 20.77 4.28 7.28
N TYR A 50 20.79 3.24 6.44
CA TYR A 50 19.71 2.98 5.48
C TYR A 50 18.39 2.69 6.19
N CYS A 51 18.39 1.81 7.19
CA CYS A 51 17.20 1.49 7.98
C CYS A 51 16.61 2.75 8.64
N ALA A 52 17.45 3.56 9.28
CA ALA A 52 17.04 4.83 9.87
C ALA A 52 16.48 5.81 8.81
N ALA A 53 17.10 5.89 7.63
CA ALA A 53 16.64 6.73 6.54
C ALA A 53 15.27 6.29 5.98
N ILE A 54 15.05 4.98 5.82
CA ILE A 54 13.79 4.41 5.36
C ILE A 54 12.68 4.63 6.39
N THR A 55 12.93 4.32 7.66
CA THR A 55 11.94 4.58 8.74
C THR A 55 11.57 6.05 8.79
N LYS A 56 12.57 6.94 8.77
CA LYS A 56 12.33 8.39 8.76
C LYS A 56 11.53 8.82 7.53
N PHE A 57 11.83 8.29 6.35
CA PHE A 57 11.08 8.61 5.13
C PHE A 57 9.62 8.16 5.25
N ILE A 58 9.38 6.93 5.70
CA ILE A 58 8.02 6.38 5.89
C ILE A 58 7.21 7.28 6.81
N ASP A 59 7.78 7.66 7.96
CA ASP A 59 7.08 8.46 8.97
C ASP A 59 6.92 9.93 8.55
N SER A 60 8.01 10.56 8.09
CA SER A 60 8.03 12.01 7.78
C SER A 60 7.19 12.34 6.55
N GLU A 61 7.23 11.47 5.53
CA GLU A 61 6.45 11.64 4.32
C GLU A 61 5.06 11.00 4.41
N ARG A 62 4.71 10.44 5.58
CA ARG A 62 3.41 9.85 5.89
C ARG A 62 2.99 8.80 4.85
N VAL A 63 3.90 7.89 4.53
CA VAL A 63 3.71 6.88 3.47
C VAL A 63 2.47 6.03 3.72
N THR A 64 2.19 5.67 4.98
CA THR A 64 0.98 4.95 5.38
C THR A 64 -0.30 5.72 5.06
N ASP A 65 -0.33 7.03 5.28
CA ASP A 65 -1.49 7.88 4.95
C ASP A 65 -1.69 8.01 3.44
N ARG A 66 -0.60 8.07 2.67
CA ARG A 66 -0.64 8.06 1.21
C ARG A 66 -1.21 6.74 0.68
N LEU A 67 -0.77 5.61 1.25
CA LEU A 67 -1.33 4.28 0.96
C LEU A 67 -2.81 4.21 1.33
N ALA A 68 -3.20 4.72 2.50
CA ALA A 68 -4.59 4.77 2.93
C ALA A 68 -5.46 5.61 1.98
N LYS A 69 -4.95 6.74 1.49
CA LYS A 69 -5.66 7.57 0.49
C LYS A 69 -5.86 6.82 -0.83
N MET A 70 -4.85 6.13 -1.33
CA MET A 70 -4.99 5.30 -2.54
C MET A 70 -6.00 4.17 -2.32
N ARG A 71 -5.90 3.46 -1.19
CA ARG A 71 -6.85 2.42 -0.79
C ARG A 71 -8.27 2.96 -0.78
N MET A 72 -8.51 4.11 -0.14
CA MET A 72 -9.82 4.76 -0.07
C MET A 72 -10.40 5.05 -1.46
N ILE A 73 -9.59 5.56 -2.39
CA ILE A 73 -10.06 5.84 -3.76
C ILE A 73 -10.51 4.53 -4.46
N ILE A 74 -9.71 3.48 -4.34
CA ILE A 74 -9.98 2.18 -4.97
C ILE A 74 -11.17 1.50 -4.32
N SER A 75 -11.19 1.41 -2.99
CA SER A 75 -12.23 0.74 -2.22
C SER A 75 -13.59 1.44 -2.35
N SER A 76 -13.62 2.76 -2.60
CA SER A 76 -14.87 3.48 -2.85
C SER A 76 -15.63 3.05 -4.11
N LYS A 77 -15.00 2.21 -4.96
CA LYS A 77 -15.64 1.67 -6.17
C LYS A 77 -16.19 0.26 -5.97
N PHE A 78 -15.95 -0.34 -4.81
CA PHE A 78 -16.52 -1.64 -4.47
C PHE A 78 -17.96 -1.47 -4.00
N ASP A 79 -18.77 -2.47 -4.29
CA ASP A 79 -20.12 -2.60 -3.78
C ASP A 79 -20.09 -2.96 -2.30
N ASP A 80 -20.75 -2.16 -1.47
CA ASP A 80 -20.87 -2.36 -0.02
C ASP A 80 -22.13 -3.15 0.36
N THR A 81 -22.88 -3.66 -0.63
CA THR A 81 -24.03 -4.52 -0.35
C THR A 81 -23.61 -5.92 0.09
N LEU A 82 -24.16 -6.34 1.24
CA LEU A 82 -23.91 -7.66 1.81
C LEU A 82 -24.54 -8.76 0.94
N GLY A 83 -23.80 -9.84 0.75
CA GLY A 83 -24.29 -11.06 0.11
C GLY A 83 -24.84 -12.07 1.12
N ASP A 84 -25.14 -13.28 0.64
CA ASP A 84 -25.71 -14.36 1.46
C ASP A 84 -24.76 -14.87 2.56
N ASP A 85 -23.46 -14.57 2.44
CA ASP A 85 -22.39 -14.90 3.39
C ASP A 85 -22.10 -13.78 4.41
N ASP A 86 -22.96 -12.74 4.46
CA ASP A 86 -22.83 -11.57 5.36
C ASP A 86 -21.53 -10.77 5.15
N MET A 87 -20.92 -10.88 3.96
CA MET A 87 -19.75 -10.10 3.57
C MET A 87 -20.07 -9.16 2.41
N ASP A 88 -19.37 -8.02 2.33
CA ASP A 88 -19.35 -7.18 1.12
C ASP A 88 -18.27 -7.63 0.11
N ASP A 89 -18.20 -7.01 -1.06
CA ASP A 89 -17.22 -7.40 -2.10
C ASP A 89 -15.77 -7.10 -1.67
N LEU A 90 -15.54 -6.06 -0.87
CA LEU A 90 -14.21 -5.70 -0.38
C LEU A 90 -13.74 -6.67 0.71
N GLU A 91 -14.59 -7.01 1.66
CA GLU A 91 -14.34 -7.98 2.73
C GLU A 91 -13.95 -9.33 2.14
N ARG A 92 -14.67 -9.83 1.12
CA ARG A 92 -14.31 -11.08 0.44
C ARG A 92 -12.93 -11.06 -0.21
N VAL A 93 -12.50 -9.92 -0.73
CA VAL A 93 -11.17 -9.77 -1.34
C VAL A 93 -10.07 -9.70 -0.27
N LEU A 94 -10.37 -9.15 0.90
CA LEU A 94 -9.39 -8.93 1.98
C LEU A 94 -9.39 -10.03 3.06
N ASP A 95 -10.37 -10.94 3.07
CA ASP A 95 -10.61 -11.98 4.09
C ASP A 95 -9.37 -12.82 4.46
N LYS A 96 -8.44 -13.00 3.51
CA LYS A 96 -7.27 -13.87 3.68
C LYS A 96 -5.93 -13.13 3.78
N ILE A 97 -5.97 -11.82 4.01
CA ILE A 97 -4.74 -11.06 4.22
C ILE A 97 -4.25 -11.31 5.65
N GLU A 98 -3.09 -11.94 5.77
CA GLU A 98 -2.36 -12.01 7.03
C GLU A 98 -1.69 -10.65 7.27
N PHE A 99 -2.06 -10.00 8.37
CA PHE A 99 -1.43 -8.75 8.79
C PHE A 99 -0.21 -9.04 9.66
N TRP A 100 0.73 -8.09 9.68
CA TRP A 100 1.83 -8.16 10.63
C TRP A 100 1.27 -8.13 12.05
N GLU A 101 1.69 -9.10 12.85
CA GLU A 101 1.41 -9.17 14.28
C GLU A 101 2.72 -9.00 15.05
N ARG A 102 2.64 -8.45 16.25
CA ARG A 102 3.83 -8.32 17.09
C ARG A 102 4.30 -9.73 17.47
N PRO A 103 5.61 -10.00 17.50
CA PRO A 103 6.12 -11.26 18.04
C PRO A 103 5.60 -11.50 19.46
N GLY A 104 4.86 -12.58 19.65
CA GLY A 104 4.25 -12.96 20.94
C GLY A 104 2.76 -12.64 21.06
N ASP A 105 2.14 -12.02 20.06
CA ASP A 105 0.68 -11.92 19.96
C ASP A 105 0.14 -13.25 19.38
N VAL A 106 -0.13 -14.25 20.24
CA VAL A 106 -1.03 -15.40 19.96
C VAL A 106 -1.69 -15.89 21.25
#